data_AF-A0A7S2PUZ2-F1
#
_entry.id   AF-A0A7S2PUZ2-F1
#
_cell.length_a   1.000
_cell.length_b   1.000
_cell.length_c   1.000
_cell.angle_alpha   90.00
_cell.angle_beta   90.00
_cell.angle_gamma   90.00
#
_symmetry.space_group_name_H-M   'P 1'
#
loop_
_entity.id
_entity.type
_entity.pdbx_description
1 polymer ?
#
loop_
_entity_poly.entity_id
_entity_poly.type
_entity_poly.pdbx_seq_one_letter_code
_entity_poly.pdbx_strand_id
1 'polypeptide(L)'
;RQRSCAQLLLFVLFLASCCVSINADAAAQVNTAKTGISRQPRITAATDVKKIKNNATNSATDDQIIPSSNNTTALEKNNTIPVSSAENNITQKEVVDPVDSILSDISSWMKKQQANNAAQIDEQLFVDRDDSKYIQQPRILRRPFITLSYAQTLDGMIAAKLNNNNQTTTSNMKISSPESLVLTHRLRKMHDAILIGGSTFALDEPRLNARLPKPSLQQPMPIVLDTHLRHLQQILFDTIFPTDSTLLEEATIPTHMSVERIRATNPIICCSNQAAFSFIDLMEIFQDVHLQRKRPKTSYKIIVYKKIDENDHMEDACMPIKITVHVTHHNKKEEDVTQEVTFTLLPCPINERTNSVSLKHAMYQLCDQFEIRSVMVEGGAGILSSFLNECNDDDNDESELVHCVCVTIAPTVLGGLGLPSLGGLDALMKKSDEEDEIEESPTLKSIDGRFIPLGRDCVFLGRL
;
A
#
# COMPACT_ATOMS: atom_id res chain seq x y z
N ARG A 1 39.45 -15.23 7.59
CA ARG A 1 39.84 -14.57 8.87
C ARG A 1 40.20 -13.08 8.71
N GLN A 2 40.94 -12.66 7.67
CA GLN A 2 41.25 -11.23 7.47
C GLN A 2 40.06 -10.37 7.00
N ARG A 3 39.10 -10.91 6.24
CA ARG A 3 37.88 -10.16 5.81
C ARG A 3 36.93 -9.80 6.96
N SER A 4 36.81 -10.66 7.97
CA SER A 4 35.93 -10.40 9.13
C SER A 4 36.47 -9.30 10.07
N CYS A 5 37.79 -9.09 10.13
CA CYS A 5 38.37 -8.00 10.92
C CYS A 5 38.13 -6.62 10.27
N ALA A 6 38.14 -6.52 8.93
CA ALA A 6 37.88 -5.26 8.23
C ALA A 6 36.43 -4.79 8.41
N GLN A 7 35.48 -5.71 8.41
CA GLN A 7 34.06 -5.41 8.64
C GLN A 7 33.78 -4.98 10.09
N LEU A 8 34.47 -5.58 11.06
CA LEU A 8 34.37 -5.16 12.46
C LEU A 8 35.00 -3.79 12.70
N LEU A 9 36.11 -3.48 12.02
CA LEU A 9 36.78 -2.17 12.12
C LEU A 9 35.93 -1.05 11.49
N LEU A 10 35.26 -1.32 10.36
CA LEU A 10 34.32 -0.38 9.74
C LEU A 10 33.11 -0.10 10.65
N PHE A 11 32.59 -1.14 11.31
CA PHE A 11 31.45 -1.00 12.22
C PHE A 11 31.80 -0.21 13.48
N VAL A 12 33.01 -0.40 14.03
CA VAL A 12 33.50 0.36 15.18
C VAL A 12 33.76 1.83 14.80
N LEU A 13 34.30 2.11 13.61
CA LEU A 13 34.48 3.48 13.13
C LEU A 13 33.15 4.20 12.86
N PHE A 14 32.13 3.48 12.38
CA PHE A 14 30.78 4.02 12.18
C PHE A 14 30.10 4.38 13.52
N LEU A 15 30.22 3.52 14.54
CA LEU A 15 29.69 3.80 15.88
C LEU A 15 30.43 4.95 16.58
N ALA A 16 31.75 5.07 16.38
CA ALA A 16 32.53 6.19 16.91
C ALA A 16 32.12 7.53 16.28
N SER A 17 31.86 7.56 14.96
CA SER A 17 31.37 8.75 14.26
C SER A 17 29.98 9.17 14.75
N CYS A 18 29.07 8.22 14.99
CA CYS A 18 27.75 8.50 15.56
C CYS A 18 27.83 9.04 17.00
N CYS A 19 28.76 8.54 17.83
CA CYS A 19 28.94 9.05 19.20
C CYS A 19 29.51 10.47 19.26
N VAL A 20 30.34 10.87 18.28
CA VAL A 20 30.88 12.23 18.19
C VAL A 20 29.80 13.23 17.77
N SER A 21 28.89 12.85 16.87
CA SER A 21 27.76 13.70 16.47
C SER A 21 26.71 13.90 17.57
N ILE A 22 26.46 12.88 18.39
CA ILE A 22 25.47 12.98 19.50
C ILE A 22 26.00 13.87 20.65
N ASN A 23 27.31 13.89 20.91
CA ASN A 23 27.90 14.74 21.95
C ASN A 23 28.05 16.22 21.53
N ALA A 24 28.10 16.51 20.22
CA ALA A 24 28.17 17.89 19.73
C ALA A 24 26.86 18.66 19.97
N ASP A 25 25.70 17.99 19.85
CA ASP A 25 24.39 18.61 20.11
C ASP A 25 24.08 18.76 21.61
N ALA A 26 24.59 17.86 22.46
CA ALA A 26 24.42 17.95 23.91
C ALA A 26 25.28 19.08 24.54
N ALA A 27 26.44 19.41 23.96
CA ALA A 27 27.31 20.48 24.45
C ALA A 27 26.79 21.90 24.10
N ALA A 28 25.98 22.04 23.05
CA ALA A 28 25.42 23.33 22.61
C ALA A 28 24.23 23.81 23.49
N GLN A 29 23.56 22.92 24.23
CA GLN A 29 22.39 23.28 25.06
C GLN A 29 22.70 23.53 26.56
N VAL A 30 23.94 23.33 27.02
CA VAL A 30 24.29 23.42 28.46
C VAL A 30 24.94 24.77 28.86
N ASN A 31 25.30 25.64 27.91
CA ASN A 31 26.05 26.88 28.20
C ASN A 31 25.22 28.16 28.43
N THR A 32 23.89 28.09 28.54
CA THR A 32 23.03 29.29 28.76
C THR A 32 22.10 29.21 29.97
N ALA A 33 22.47 28.47 31.02
CA ALA A 33 21.69 28.49 32.27
C ALA A 33 22.55 28.22 33.53
N LYS A 34 23.50 29.10 33.85
CA LYS A 34 24.15 29.12 35.19
C LYS A 34 24.55 30.54 35.62
N THR A 35 23.60 31.29 36.18
CA THR A 35 23.86 32.25 37.29
C THR A 35 22.56 32.47 38.07
N GLY A 36 22.50 31.99 39.31
CA GLY A 36 21.30 32.12 40.14
C GLY A 36 21.37 31.26 41.38
N ILE A 37 22.24 31.65 42.32
CA ILE A 37 22.39 31.05 43.64
C ILE A 37 21.14 31.36 44.48
N SER A 38 20.46 30.36 45.02
CA SER A 38 19.71 30.50 46.28
C SER A 38 19.51 29.15 46.97
N ARG A 39 19.49 29.21 48.30
CA ARG A 39 19.75 28.14 49.27
C ARG A 39 18.56 27.18 49.44
N GLN A 40 18.86 25.89 49.65
CA GLN A 40 17.92 24.93 50.25
C GLN A 40 17.83 25.12 51.78
N PRO A 41 16.76 24.58 52.39
CA PRO A 41 16.95 23.74 53.55
C PRO A 41 16.40 22.33 53.36
N ARG A 42 17.12 21.44 54.02
CA ARG A 42 17.12 19.98 54.06
C ARG A 42 16.08 19.49 55.07
N ILE A 43 15.20 18.57 54.71
CA ILE A 43 14.59 17.63 55.68
C ILE A 43 14.55 16.21 55.07
N THR A 44 14.92 15.29 55.95
CA THR A 44 15.30 13.89 55.86
C THR A 44 14.18 12.90 55.50
N ALA A 45 14.61 11.80 54.88
CA ALA A 45 13.83 10.59 54.63
C ALA A 45 13.39 9.87 55.92
N ALA A 46 12.22 9.24 55.87
CA ALA A 46 11.88 8.07 56.68
C ALA A 46 11.06 7.11 55.82
N THR A 47 11.66 5.95 55.55
CA THR A 47 11.04 4.69 55.16
C THR A 47 10.03 4.24 56.20
N ASP A 48 8.87 3.73 55.77
CA ASP A 48 8.25 2.62 56.49
C ASP A 48 7.44 1.71 55.56
N VAL A 49 7.74 0.42 55.71
CA VAL A 49 7.15 -0.72 55.02
C VAL A 49 6.07 -1.31 55.92
N LYS A 50 4.87 -1.58 55.40
CA LYS A 50 4.06 -2.70 55.88
C LYS A 50 3.07 -3.21 54.83
N LYS A 51 3.32 -4.46 54.44
CA LYS A 51 2.38 -5.42 53.84
C LYS A 51 1.09 -5.51 54.65
N ILE A 52 -0.04 -5.78 53.97
CA ILE A 52 -0.96 -6.89 54.28
C ILE A 52 -1.77 -7.24 53.02
N LYS A 53 -1.88 -8.54 52.79
CA LYS A 53 -2.69 -9.23 51.77
C LYS A 53 -4.17 -9.27 52.21
N ASN A 54 -5.11 -9.27 51.26
CA ASN A 54 -5.93 -10.46 50.94
C ASN A 54 -7.11 -10.17 49.99
N ASN A 55 -7.22 -11.08 49.02
CA ASN A 55 -8.32 -11.54 48.16
C ASN A 55 -9.79 -11.32 48.57
N ALA A 56 -10.65 -11.25 47.53
CA ALA A 56 -11.92 -11.97 47.30
C ALA A 56 -12.94 -11.06 46.57
N THR A 57 -13.23 -11.24 45.27
CA THR A 57 -14.31 -12.05 44.64
C THR A 57 -15.75 -11.55 44.84
N ASN A 58 -16.55 -11.70 43.75
CA ASN A 58 -18.01 -11.60 43.58
C ASN A 58 -18.51 -10.23 43.07
N SER A 59 -19.11 -10.05 41.89
CA SER A 59 -20.19 -10.72 41.12
C SER A 59 -21.55 -10.02 41.26
N ALA A 60 -22.03 -9.51 40.12
CA ALA A 60 -23.42 -9.47 39.61
C ALA A 60 -24.53 -8.63 40.29
N THR A 61 -25.51 -8.30 39.43
CA THR A 61 -26.88 -7.76 39.62
C THR A 61 -26.99 -6.24 39.74
N ASP A 62 -27.46 -5.58 38.66
CA ASP A 62 -28.88 -5.23 38.36
C ASP A 62 -29.38 -4.11 39.27
N ASP A 63 -29.63 -2.93 38.69
CA ASP A 63 -30.99 -2.40 38.62
C ASP A 63 -31.08 -1.08 37.85
N GLN A 64 -32.16 -1.00 37.08
CA GLN A 64 -32.66 0.17 36.38
C GLN A 64 -33.04 1.28 37.37
N ILE A 65 -33.06 2.54 36.92
CA ILE A 65 -34.17 3.50 37.07
C ILE A 65 -33.77 4.81 36.36
N ILE A 66 -34.54 5.17 35.34
CA ILE A 66 -34.72 6.55 34.82
C ILE A 66 -36.03 7.05 35.43
N PRO A 67 -36.16 8.33 35.81
CA PRO A 67 -37.03 9.19 35.02
C PRO A 67 -36.53 10.63 34.83
N SER A 68 -36.62 11.07 33.57
CA SER A 68 -37.11 12.37 33.08
C SER A 68 -37.12 13.60 34.01
N SER A 69 -36.62 14.75 33.53
CA SER A 69 -37.47 15.75 32.87
C SER A 69 -36.79 17.14 32.73
N ASN A 70 -37.10 17.77 31.59
CA ASN A 70 -37.37 19.19 31.37
C ASN A 70 -36.23 20.24 31.31
N ASN A 71 -36.02 20.68 30.05
CA ASN A 71 -36.27 22.02 29.53
C ASN A 71 -35.26 23.18 29.67
N THR A 72 -35.06 23.77 28.48
CA THR A 72 -34.98 25.21 28.14
C THR A 72 -33.71 26.00 28.38
N THR A 73 -33.00 26.21 27.25
CA THR A 73 -32.65 27.52 26.65
C THR A 73 -32.44 28.72 27.58
N ALA A 74 -31.21 29.25 27.58
CA ALA A 74 -30.97 30.70 27.64
C ALA A 74 -29.66 31.06 26.91
N LEU A 75 -29.81 31.84 25.85
CA LEU A 75 -28.77 32.70 25.29
C LEU A 75 -28.35 33.71 26.36
N GLU A 76 -27.05 33.80 26.66
CA GLU A 76 -26.47 35.04 27.18
C GLU A 76 -25.30 35.48 26.30
N LYS A 77 -25.56 36.58 25.58
CA LYS A 77 -24.55 37.44 25.00
C LYS A 77 -23.91 38.23 26.15
N ASN A 78 -22.59 38.18 26.28
CA ASN A 78 -21.85 39.24 26.97
C ASN A 78 -20.64 39.65 26.12
N ASN A 79 -20.80 40.80 25.49
CA ASN A 79 -19.72 41.60 24.91
C ASN A 79 -18.95 42.28 26.04
N THR A 80 -17.63 42.09 26.09
CA THR A 80 -16.72 43.04 26.75
C THR A 80 -15.48 43.21 25.87
N ILE A 81 -15.21 44.47 25.50
CA ILE A 81 -14.12 45.00 24.67
C ILE A 81 -12.82 45.07 25.50
N PRO A 82 -11.61 45.06 24.88
CA PRO A 82 -10.44 44.35 25.40
C PRO A 82 -9.54 45.22 26.26
N VAL A 83 -8.81 44.56 27.17
CA VAL A 83 -7.64 45.14 27.84
C VAL A 83 -6.39 44.62 27.14
N SER A 84 -5.67 45.56 26.54
CA SER A 84 -4.32 45.38 26.02
C SER A 84 -3.32 45.24 27.18
N SER A 85 -2.60 44.14 27.21
CA SER A 85 -1.26 44.09 27.79
C SER A 85 -0.40 43.24 26.89
N ALA A 86 0.53 43.92 26.23
CA ALA A 86 1.63 43.34 25.50
C ALA A 86 2.53 42.51 26.44
N GLU A 87 3.37 41.68 25.82
CA GLU A 87 4.54 40.97 26.39
C GLU A 87 4.30 39.52 26.86
N ASN A 88 4.37 38.60 25.90
CA ASN A 88 5.51 37.69 25.76
C ASN A 88 5.37 36.88 24.47
N ASN A 89 5.87 37.45 23.36
CA ASN A 89 6.13 36.70 22.13
C ASN A 89 7.36 35.81 22.34
N ILE A 90 7.19 34.72 23.07
CA ILE A 90 7.98 33.53 22.81
C ILE A 90 7.30 32.89 21.61
N THR A 91 7.92 32.97 20.44
CA THR A 91 7.56 32.13 19.29
C THR A 91 7.67 30.68 19.73
N GLN A 92 6.56 30.11 20.22
CA GLN A 92 6.38 28.68 20.27
C GLN A 92 6.49 28.23 18.82
N LYS A 93 7.64 27.63 18.48
CA LYS A 93 7.80 26.88 17.24
C LYS A 93 6.71 25.81 17.30
N GLU A 94 5.62 25.97 16.57
CA GLU A 94 4.53 24.99 16.51
C GLU A 94 5.18 23.63 16.27
N VAL A 95 5.03 22.73 17.23
CA VAL A 95 5.51 21.35 17.07
C VAL A 95 4.55 20.69 16.10
N VAL A 96 4.87 20.79 14.80
CA VAL A 96 4.10 20.14 13.74
C VAL A 96 4.17 18.63 13.98
N ASP A 97 3.01 17.97 14.04
CA ASP A 97 2.92 16.51 14.14
C ASP A 97 3.73 15.89 12.98
N PRO A 98 4.70 15.00 13.25
CA PRO A 98 5.48 14.30 12.22
C PRO A 98 4.61 13.69 11.12
N VAL A 99 3.43 13.14 11.47
CA VAL A 99 2.49 12.56 10.51
C VAL A 99 1.93 13.64 9.58
N ASP A 100 1.50 14.78 10.14
CA ASP A 100 0.95 15.88 9.34
C ASP A 100 2.01 16.53 8.46
N SER A 101 3.27 16.60 8.92
CA SER A 101 4.40 17.05 8.12
C SER A 101 4.62 16.17 6.88
N ILE A 102 4.63 14.84 7.06
CA ILE A 102 4.78 13.88 5.95
C ILE A 102 3.64 14.05 4.95
N LEU A 103 2.40 14.10 5.44
CA LEU A 103 1.21 14.22 4.61
C LEU A 103 1.17 15.54 3.84
N SER A 104 1.60 16.64 4.46
CA SER A 104 1.67 17.95 3.82
C SER A 104 2.64 17.96 2.64
N ASP A 105 3.82 17.35 2.79
CA ASP A 105 4.82 17.30 1.72
C ASP A 105 4.34 16.48 0.53
N ILE A 106 3.81 15.28 0.79
CA ILE A 106 3.25 14.42 -0.27
C ILE A 106 2.09 15.14 -0.99
N SER A 107 1.19 15.79 -0.25
CA SER A 107 0.08 16.55 -0.84
C SER A 107 0.57 17.70 -1.72
N SER A 108 1.64 18.40 -1.32
CA SER A 108 2.27 19.44 -2.11
C SER A 108 2.85 18.89 -3.41
N TRP A 109 3.54 17.75 -3.35
CA TRP A 109 4.10 17.09 -4.53
C TRP A 109 3.02 16.58 -5.49
N MET A 110 1.94 15.99 -4.97
CA MET A 110 0.78 15.58 -5.77
C MET A 110 0.16 16.75 -6.53
N LYS A 111 -0.06 17.89 -5.86
CA LYS A 111 -0.64 19.08 -6.50
C LYS A 111 0.26 19.64 -7.60
N LYS A 112 1.59 19.66 -7.38
CA LYS A 112 2.56 20.07 -8.39
C LYS A 112 2.50 19.15 -9.62
N GLN A 113 2.44 17.84 -9.40
CA GLN A 113 2.37 16.88 -10.50
C GLN A 113 1.07 17.01 -11.30
N GLN A 114 -0.07 17.21 -10.62
CA GLN A 114 -1.33 17.44 -11.29
C GLN A 114 -1.33 18.73 -12.11
N ALA A 115 -0.70 19.79 -11.61
CA ALA A 115 -0.55 21.04 -12.35
C ALA A 115 0.36 20.89 -13.58
N ASN A 116 1.46 20.14 -13.46
CA ASN A 116 2.34 19.82 -14.59
C ASN A 116 1.61 19.02 -15.67
N ASN A 117 0.88 17.97 -15.26
CA ASN A 117 0.06 17.18 -16.19
C ASN A 117 -0.97 18.06 -16.91
N ALA A 118 -1.61 19.01 -16.20
CA ALA A 118 -2.57 19.94 -16.80
C ALA A 118 -1.92 20.90 -17.80
N ALA A 119 -0.76 21.47 -17.48
CA ALA A 119 -0.04 22.39 -18.36
C ALA A 119 0.43 21.72 -19.66
N GLN A 120 0.90 20.47 -19.58
CA GLN A 120 1.32 19.70 -20.75
C GLN A 120 0.16 19.46 -21.73
N ILE A 121 -1.07 19.35 -21.22
CA ILE A 121 -2.29 19.21 -22.02
C ILE A 121 -2.63 20.48 -22.75
N ASP A 122 -2.58 21.62 -22.06
CA ASP A 122 -2.87 22.90 -22.70
C ASP A 122 -1.84 23.22 -23.80
N GLU A 123 -0.54 23.00 -23.57
CA GLU A 123 0.53 23.33 -24.52
C GLU A 123 0.43 22.56 -25.86
N GLN A 124 0.09 21.27 -25.82
CA GLN A 124 -0.03 20.45 -27.04
C GLN A 124 -1.35 20.66 -27.80
N LEU A 125 -2.42 21.10 -27.12
CA LEU A 125 -3.68 21.50 -27.79
C LEU A 125 -3.54 22.78 -28.64
N PHE A 126 -2.49 23.59 -28.43
CA PHE A 126 -2.23 24.81 -29.20
C PHE A 126 -1.40 24.59 -30.48
N VAL A 127 -0.80 23.41 -30.69
CA VAL A 127 0.11 23.14 -31.83
C VAL A 127 -0.63 22.65 -33.08
N ASP A 128 -1.85 22.11 -32.96
CA ASP A 128 -2.58 21.51 -34.09
C ASP A 128 -3.59 22.48 -34.75
N ARG A 129 -3.09 23.51 -35.44
CA ARG A 129 -3.93 24.40 -36.28
C ARG A 129 -3.51 24.53 -37.74
N ASP A 130 -2.72 23.61 -38.28
CA ASP A 130 -2.42 23.59 -39.72
C ASP A 130 -2.73 22.23 -40.38
N ASP A 131 -3.29 22.32 -41.58
CA ASP A 131 -4.16 21.34 -42.24
C ASP A 131 -3.58 19.92 -42.51
N SER A 132 -4.50 18.95 -42.45
CA SER A 132 -4.59 17.76 -43.33
C SER A 132 -3.63 16.56 -43.13
N LYS A 133 -3.97 15.69 -42.17
CA LYS A 133 -4.10 14.22 -42.31
C LYS A 133 -4.38 13.65 -40.92
N TYR A 134 -5.21 12.60 -40.84
CA TYR A 134 -5.49 11.85 -39.62
C TYR A 134 -4.17 11.36 -38.99
N ILE A 135 -3.62 12.16 -38.09
CA ILE A 135 -2.59 11.75 -37.14
C ILE A 135 -3.37 11.52 -35.86
N GLN A 136 -3.33 10.29 -35.35
CA GLN A 136 -3.84 9.93 -34.03
C GLN A 136 -3.30 10.97 -33.05
N GLN A 137 -4.19 11.77 -32.45
CA GLN A 137 -3.79 12.72 -31.43
C GLN A 137 -2.98 11.94 -30.39
N PRO A 138 -1.73 12.32 -30.08
CA PRO A 138 -1.04 11.70 -28.97
C PRO A 138 -1.84 12.02 -27.71
N ARG A 139 -2.67 11.06 -27.25
CA ARG A 139 -3.32 11.14 -25.95
C ARG A 139 -2.17 11.28 -24.97
N ILE A 140 -2.05 12.46 -24.36
CA ILE A 140 -1.08 12.69 -23.29
C ILE A 140 -1.38 11.64 -22.24
N LEU A 141 -0.49 10.67 -22.10
CA LEU A 141 -0.69 9.54 -21.21
C LEU A 141 -0.62 10.08 -19.78
N ARG A 142 -1.76 10.52 -19.25
CA ARG A 142 -1.88 10.94 -17.85
C ARG A 142 -1.60 9.70 -17.00
N ARG A 143 -0.58 9.78 -16.17
CA ARG A 143 -0.28 8.76 -15.16
C ARG A 143 -0.59 9.32 -13.77
N PRO A 144 -1.08 8.50 -12.84
CA PRO A 144 -1.31 8.91 -11.47
C PRO A 144 0.01 9.29 -10.77
N PHE A 145 -0.09 10.09 -9.72
CA PHE A 145 1.00 10.28 -8.78
C PHE A 145 1.23 9.00 -7.97
N ILE A 146 2.45 8.47 -7.95
CA ILE A 146 2.76 7.18 -7.34
C ILE A 146 3.64 7.34 -6.11
N THR A 147 3.15 6.84 -4.98
CA THR A 147 3.90 6.73 -3.72
C THR A 147 4.18 5.27 -3.41
N LEU A 148 5.46 4.88 -3.32
CA LEU A 148 5.85 3.59 -2.75
C LEU A 148 5.85 3.70 -1.23
N SER A 149 5.10 2.84 -0.54
CA SER A 149 5.07 2.83 0.92
C SER A 149 5.19 1.41 1.46
N TYR A 150 6.18 1.19 2.30
CA TYR A 150 6.42 -0.10 2.93
C TYR A 150 7.11 0.06 4.29
N ALA A 151 7.00 -0.98 5.11
CA ALA A 151 7.67 -1.07 6.40
C ALA A 151 8.74 -2.16 6.35
N GLN A 152 9.90 -1.87 6.90
CA GLN A 152 11.01 -2.80 6.98
C GLN A 152 11.64 -2.79 8.38
N THR A 153 12.32 -3.87 8.70
CA THR A 153 13.26 -3.93 9.82
C THR A 153 14.51 -3.11 9.52
N LEU A 154 15.35 -2.87 10.54
CA LEU A 154 16.60 -2.13 10.42
C LEU A 154 17.58 -2.79 9.43
N ASP A 155 17.52 -4.13 9.31
CA ASP A 155 18.29 -4.92 8.34
C ASP A 155 17.59 -5.11 6.98
N GLY A 156 16.53 -4.32 6.69
CA GLY A 156 15.92 -4.24 5.36
C GLY A 156 14.98 -5.38 5.00
N MET A 157 14.28 -5.98 5.97
CA MET A 157 13.37 -7.11 5.75
C MET A 157 11.91 -6.71 5.95
N ILE A 158 11.00 -7.21 5.09
CA ILE A 158 9.55 -6.96 5.17
C ILE A 158 8.75 -8.06 5.86
N ALA A 159 9.29 -9.27 5.94
CA ALA A 159 8.65 -10.41 6.58
C ALA A 159 9.70 -11.44 7.01
N ALA A 160 9.40 -12.31 7.98
CA ALA A 160 10.23 -13.48 8.26
C ALA A 160 9.88 -14.64 7.32
N LYS A 161 10.89 -15.33 6.81
CA LYS A 161 10.74 -16.57 6.03
C LYS A 161 10.37 -17.71 6.98
N LEU A 162 9.26 -18.38 6.70
CA LEU A 162 8.88 -19.63 7.35
C LEU A 162 9.28 -20.79 6.43
N ASN A 163 10.21 -21.63 6.88
CA ASN A 163 10.58 -22.85 6.19
C ASN A 163 9.56 -23.95 6.49
N ASN A 164 8.48 -24.04 5.72
CA ASN A 164 7.59 -25.19 5.74
C ASN A 164 7.64 -25.90 4.38
N ASN A 165 8.30 -27.07 4.35
CA ASN A 165 8.24 -28.08 3.27
C ASN A 165 8.25 -27.53 1.83
N ASN A 166 9.38 -26.99 1.38
CA ASN A 166 9.62 -26.47 0.02
C ASN A 166 8.76 -25.26 -0.40
N GLN A 167 7.98 -24.66 0.51
CA GLN A 167 7.28 -23.41 0.29
C GLN A 167 7.76 -22.37 1.31
N THR A 168 8.43 -21.32 0.82
CA THR A 168 8.79 -20.17 1.66
C THR A 168 7.52 -19.36 1.88
N THR A 169 6.86 -19.56 3.02
CA THR A 169 5.70 -18.76 3.41
C THR A 169 6.17 -17.55 4.23
N THR A 170 5.47 -16.43 4.12
CA THR A 170 5.81 -15.19 4.82
C THR A 170 4.97 -15.09 6.08
N SER A 171 5.59 -14.78 7.22
CA SER A 171 4.81 -14.47 8.42
C SER A 171 4.19 -13.08 8.33
N ASN A 172 2.94 -12.93 8.79
CA ASN A 172 2.25 -11.64 9.00
C ASN A 172 2.82 -10.91 10.21
N MET A 173 4.13 -10.64 10.17
CA MET A 173 4.86 -10.02 11.27
C MET A 173 4.53 -8.53 11.32
N LYS A 174 4.01 -8.07 12.47
CA LYS A 174 3.80 -6.65 12.71
C LYS A 174 5.13 -5.97 13.00
N ILE A 175 5.73 -5.39 11.96
CA ILE A 175 6.97 -4.61 12.04
C ILE A 175 6.67 -3.22 12.63
N SER A 176 5.65 -2.54 12.08
CA SER A 176 5.28 -1.16 12.40
C SER A 176 4.70 -0.98 13.80
N SER A 177 5.05 0.16 14.42
CA SER A 177 4.42 0.69 15.63
C SER A 177 2.98 1.20 15.39
N PRO A 178 2.19 1.42 16.46
CA PRO A 178 0.85 2.01 16.33
C PRO A 178 0.83 3.35 15.60
N GLU A 179 1.82 4.22 15.82
CA GLU A 179 1.96 5.53 15.19
C GLU A 179 2.19 5.39 13.67
N SER A 180 3.06 4.45 13.27
CA SER A 180 3.29 4.11 11.87
C SER A 180 2.03 3.53 11.19
N LEU A 181 1.23 2.74 11.90
CA LEU A 181 -0.04 2.23 11.37
C LEU A 181 -1.06 3.36 11.14
N VAL A 182 -1.06 4.39 11.99
CA VAL A 182 -1.87 5.60 11.78
C VAL A 182 -1.40 6.33 10.52
N LEU A 183 -0.09 6.48 10.32
CA LEU A 183 0.47 7.07 9.09
C LEU A 183 0.03 6.27 7.85
N THR A 184 0.15 4.94 7.84
CA THR A 184 -0.31 4.09 6.72
C THR A 184 -1.79 4.33 6.43
N HIS A 185 -2.66 4.33 7.44
CA HIS A 185 -4.09 4.56 7.22
C HIS A 185 -4.43 5.99 6.76
N ARG A 186 -3.63 7.00 7.12
CA ARG A 186 -3.78 8.36 6.58
C ARG A 186 -3.26 8.46 5.15
N LEU A 187 -2.15 7.80 4.80
CA LEU A 187 -1.66 7.70 3.42
C LEU A 187 -2.70 7.03 2.52
N ARG A 188 -3.28 5.90 2.97
CA ARG A 188 -4.38 5.22 2.26
C ARG A 188 -5.59 6.12 2.02
N LYS A 189 -5.91 7.02 2.96
CA LYS A 189 -7.00 7.98 2.80
C LYS A 189 -6.65 9.11 1.81
N MET A 190 -5.38 9.47 1.70
CA MET A 190 -4.91 10.55 0.84
C MET A 190 -4.90 10.16 -0.65
N HIS A 191 -4.70 8.88 -0.95
CA HIS A 191 -4.62 8.39 -2.32
C HIS A 191 -5.98 7.89 -2.81
N ASP A 192 -6.20 7.98 -4.12
CA ASP A 192 -7.41 7.47 -4.77
C ASP A 192 -7.44 5.94 -4.80
N ALA A 193 -6.26 5.30 -4.82
CA ALA A 193 -6.13 3.86 -4.88
C ALA A 193 -4.93 3.31 -4.07
N ILE A 194 -5.05 2.05 -3.66
CA ILE A 194 -3.97 1.25 -3.06
C ILE A 194 -3.67 0.09 -4.00
N LEU A 195 -2.40 -0.08 -4.38
CA LEU A 195 -1.94 -1.15 -5.25
C LEU A 195 -1.08 -2.13 -4.48
N ILE A 196 -1.33 -3.43 -4.66
CA ILE A 196 -0.51 -4.53 -4.13
C ILE A 196 -0.22 -5.58 -5.22
N GLY A 197 0.72 -6.47 -4.95
CA GLY A 197 0.96 -7.65 -5.80
C GLY A 197 -0.01 -8.80 -5.53
N GLY A 198 -0.26 -9.63 -6.54
CA GLY A 198 -1.12 -10.82 -6.43
C GLY A 198 -0.71 -11.78 -5.32
N SER A 199 0.59 -11.94 -5.06
CA SER A 199 1.08 -12.78 -3.96
C SER A 199 0.63 -12.28 -2.59
N THR A 200 0.73 -10.97 -2.35
CA THR A 200 0.23 -10.33 -1.13
C THR A 200 -1.30 -10.45 -1.05
N PHE A 201 -1.99 -10.32 -2.19
CA PHE A 201 -3.44 -10.46 -2.25
C PHE A 201 -3.92 -11.87 -1.83
N ALA A 202 -3.24 -12.93 -2.28
CA ALA A 202 -3.59 -14.31 -1.96
C ALA A 202 -3.16 -14.78 -0.57
N LEU A 203 -2.02 -14.28 -0.06
CA LEU A 203 -1.51 -14.72 1.24
C LEU A 203 -2.16 -13.98 2.41
N ASP A 204 -2.40 -12.67 2.27
CA ASP A 204 -2.83 -11.82 3.39
C ASP A 204 -4.34 -11.58 3.42
N GLU A 205 -5.04 -11.86 2.31
CA GLU A 205 -6.46 -11.56 2.08
C GLU A 205 -6.85 -10.16 2.63
N PRO A 206 -6.16 -9.10 2.18
CA PRO A 206 -6.28 -7.78 2.80
C PRO A 206 -7.60 -7.11 2.41
N ARG A 207 -8.14 -6.30 3.34
CA ARG A 207 -9.32 -5.45 3.06
C ARG A 207 -9.01 -4.22 2.21
N LEU A 208 -7.73 -3.82 2.12
CA LEU A 208 -7.25 -2.66 1.35
C LEU A 208 -8.07 -1.38 1.55
N ASN A 209 -8.39 -1.07 2.81
CA ASN A 209 -9.18 0.11 3.17
C ASN A 209 -8.47 1.01 4.20
N ALA A 210 -8.93 2.24 4.30
CA ALA A 210 -8.46 3.23 5.28
C ALA A 210 -9.30 3.13 6.56
N ARG A 211 -8.66 2.72 7.67
CA ARG A 211 -9.30 2.57 8.98
C ARG A 211 -8.84 3.69 9.89
N LEU A 212 -9.63 4.76 9.93
CA LEU A 212 -9.40 5.90 10.81
C LEU A 212 -10.56 6.01 11.81
N PRO A 213 -10.36 6.65 12.98
CA PRO A 213 -11.39 6.79 14.02
C PRO A 213 -12.71 7.38 13.50
N LYS A 214 -12.60 8.33 12.56
CA LYS A 214 -13.75 8.82 11.80
C LYS A 214 -13.78 8.09 10.45
N PRO A 215 -14.78 7.23 10.19
CA PRO A 215 -14.86 6.52 8.92
C PRO A 215 -14.99 7.52 7.77
N SER A 216 -14.17 7.32 6.74
CA SER A 216 -14.24 8.10 5.51
C SER A 216 -15.32 7.51 4.62
N LEU A 217 -16.17 8.37 4.03
CA LEU A 217 -17.13 7.97 3.01
C LEU A 217 -16.41 7.51 1.73
N GLN A 218 -15.28 8.15 1.43
CA GLN A 218 -14.42 7.77 0.30
C GLN A 218 -13.32 6.84 0.80
N GLN A 219 -13.32 5.62 0.28
CA GLN A 219 -12.27 4.62 0.48
C GLN A 219 -11.41 4.54 -0.78
N PRO A 220 -10.10 4.26 -0.64
CA PRO A 220 -9.25 4.06 -1.80
C PRO A 220 -9.68 2.82 -2.58
N MET A 221 -9.58 2.89 -3.90
CA MET A 221 -9.81 1.77 -4.80
C MET A 221 -8.72 0.69 -4.62
N PRO A 222 -9.09 -0.57 -4.32
CA PRO A 222 -8.11 -1.65 -4.27
C PRO A 222 -7.66 -2.05 -5.67
N ILE A 223 -6.36 -2.08 -5.92
CA ILE A 223 -5.73 -2.53 -7.17
C ILE A 223 -4.80 -3.70 -6.87
N VAL A 224 -4.85 -4.74 -7.71
CA VAL A 224 -4.00 -5.93 -7.60
C VAL A 224 -3.29 -6.14 -8.93
N LEU A 225 -1.96 -6.30 -8.90
CA LEU A 225 -1.19 -6.74 -10.06
C LEU A 225 -1.03 -8.26 -10.04
N ASP A 226 -1.72 -8.97 -10.93
CA ASP A 226 -1.63 -10.42 -11.08
C ASP A 226 -1.61 -10.80 -12.57
N THR A 227 -0.44 -10.67 -13.20
CA THR A 227 -0.21 -10.82 -14.65
C THR A 227 -0.94 -12.03 -15.25
N HIS A 228 -0.92 -13.16 -14.57
CA HIS A 228 -1.47 -14.43 -15.07
C HIS A 228 -2.71 -14.91 -14.31
N LEU A 229 -3.29 -14.07 -13.44
CA LEU A 229 -4.43 -14.41 -12.57
C LEU A 229 -4.21 -15.66 -11.69
N ARG A 230 -2.96 -16.04 -11.42
CA ARG A 230 -2.64 -17.25 -10.65
C ARG A 230 -3.10 -17.10 -9.20
N HIS A 231 -2.91 -15.92 -8.64
CA HIS A 231 -3.22 -15.64 -7.25
C HIS A 231 -4.73 -15.44 -7.06
N LEU A 232 -5.41 -14.80 -8.01
CA LEU A 232 -6.86 -14.73 -8.01
C LEU A 232 -7.49 -16.14 -8.08
N GLN A 233 -7.00 -16.99 -8.98
CA GLN A 233 -7.45 -18.38 -9.07
C GLN A 233 -7.17 -19.15 -7.77
N GLN A 234 -5.99 -18.98 -7.17
CA GLN A 234 -5.67 -19.60 -5.89
C GLN A 234 -6.63 -19.17 -4.77
N ILE A 235 -7.03 -17.89 -4.71
CA ILE A 235 -8.01 -17.40 -3.73
C ILE A 235 -9.38 -18.04 -3.96
N LEU A 236 -9.85 -18.06 -5.21
CA LEU A 236 -11.19 -18.52 -5.55
C LEU A 236 -11.33 -20.04 -5.51
N PHE A 237 -10.29 -20.79 -5.86
CA PHE A 237 -10.39 -22.24 -6.13
C PHE A 237 -9.40 -23.11 -5.35
N ASP A 238 -8.46 -22.52 -4.61
CA ASP A 238 -7.33 -23.22 -3.98
C ASP A 238 -6.42 -23.97 -4.98
N THR A 239 -6.63 -23.75 -6.28
CA THR A 239 -5.90 -24.38 -7.39
C THR A 239 -5.60 -23.38 -8.48
N ILE A 240 -4.52 -23.62 -9.22
CA ILE A 240 -4.12 -22.79 -10.36
C ILE A 240 -4.35 -23.60 -11.63
N PHE A 241 -5.07 -23.01 -12.58
CA PHE A 241 -5.33 -23.60 -13.88
C PHE A 241 -4.34 -23.07 -14.93
N PRO A 242 -3.99 -23.89 -15.92
CA PRO A 242 -3.18 -23.45 -17.05
C PRO A 242 -3.92 -22.36 -17.83
N THR A 243 -3.17 -21.41 -18.38
CA THR A 243 -3.74 -20.35 -19.25
C THR A 243 -4.10 -20.88 -20.64
N ASP A 244 -3.60 -22.04 -21.04
CA ASP A 244 -3.91 -22.67 -22.32
C ASP A 244 -5.31 -23.30 -22.28
N SER A 245 -6.21 -22.84 -23.16
CA SER A 245 -7.59 -23.30 -23.22
C SER A 245 -7.71 -24.78 -23.56
N THR A 246 -6.77 -25.34 -24.32
CA THR A 246 -6.77 -26.77 -24.66
C THR A 246 -6.54 -27.67 -23.44
N LEU A 247 -5.81 -27.17 -22.44
CA LEU A 247 -5.53 -27.89 -21.20
C LEU A 247 -6.63 -27.70 -20.14
N LEU A 248 -7.53 -26.73 -20.33
CA LEU A 248 -8.67 -26.51 -19.42
C LEU A 248 -9.72 -27.61 -19.54
N GLU A 249 -9.91 -28.19 -20.73
CA GLU A 249 -10.88 -29.28 -20.94
C GLU A 249 -10.50 -30.57 -20.20
N GLU A 250 -9.20 -30.83 -20.03
CA GLU A 250 -8.68 -31.99 -19.30
C GLU A 250 -8.59 -31.75 -17.78
N ALA A 251 -8.67 -30.49 -17.34
CA ALA A 251 -8.52 -30.14 -15.93
C ALA A 251 -9.77 -30.52 -15.12
N THR A 252 -9.55 -31.06 -13.91
CA THR A 252 -10.66 -31.32 -12.99
C THR A 252 -11.21 -29.99 -12.47
N ILE A 253 -12.44 -29.66 -12.86
CA ILE A 253 -13.12 -28.43 -12.47
C ILE A 253 -13.31 -28.40 -10.94
N PRO A 254 -13.06 -27.26 -10.27
CA PRO A 254 -13.22 -27.13 -8.83
C PRO A 254 -14.62 -27.51 -8.34
N THR A 255 -14.69 -28.01 -7.11
CA THR A 255 -15.97 -28.39 -6.49
C THR A 255 -16.67 -27.22 -5.79
N HIS A 256 -15.90 -26.18 -5.43
CA HIS A 256 -16.33 -25.01 -4.69
C HIS A 256 -15.60 -23.75 -5.17
N MET A 257 -16.21 -22.58 -4.99
CA MET A 257 -15.59 -21.28 -5.20
C MET A 257 -15.67 -20.45 -3.91
N SER A 258 -14.52 -20.08 -3.35
CA SER A 258 -14.35 -19.44 -2.05
C SER A 258 -14.34 -17.91 -2.16
N VAL A 259 -15.49 -17.32 -2.50
CA VAL A 259 -15.63 -15.87 -2.73
C VAL A 259 -15.38 -15.01 -1.50
N GLU A 260 -15.57 -15.55 -0.30
CA GLU A 260 -15.43 -14.88 0.99
C GLU A 260 -13.98 -14.46 1.29
N ARG A 261 -13.01 -15.06 0.59
CA ARG A 261 -11.58 -14.77 0.73
C ARG A 261 -11.19 -13.46 0.03
N ILE A 262 -11.99 -13.00 -0.93
CA ILE A 262 -11.84 -11.66 -1.51
C ILE A 262 -12.48 -10.65 -0.55
N ARG A 263 -11.67 -10.13 0.37
CA ARG A 263 -12.12 -9.20 1.42
C ARG A 263 -12.06 -7.73 1.02
N ALA A 264 -11.36 -7.42 -0.07
CA ALA A 264 -11.33 -6.08 -0.66
C ALA A 264 -12.65 -5.79 -1.38
N THR A 265 -13.13 -4.55 -1.30
CA THR A 265 -14.38 -4.16 -1.95
C THR A 265 -14.11 -3.79 -3.40
N ASN A 266 -14.71 -4.52 -4.35
CA ASN A 266 -14.64 -4.28 -5.79
C ASN A 266 -13.20 -4.06 -6.32
N PRO A 267 -12.25 -4.97 -6.03
CA PRO A 267 -10.86 -4.78 -6.45
C PRO A 267 -10.74 -4.78 -7.98
N ILE A 268 -9.85 -3.93 -8.49
CA ILE A 268 -9.39 -3.93 -9.88
C ILE A 268 -8.15 -4.83 -9.96
N ILE A 269 -8.15 -5.80 -10.86
CA ILE A 269 -7.08 -6.79 -11.01
C ILE A 269 -6.46 -6.59 -12.39
N CYS A 270 -5.27 -6.02 -12.43
CA CYS A 270 -4.53 -5.85 -13.68
C CYS A 270 -3.88 -7.18 -14.07
N CYS A 271 -4.17 -7.64 -15.28
CA CYS A 271 -3.72 -8.93 -15.79
C CYS A 271 -3.43 -8.85 -17.29
N SER A 272 -2.82 -9.90 -17.86
CA SER A 272 -2.66 -9.95 -19.30
C SER A 272 -3.98 -10.23 -20.01
N ASN A 273 -4.07 -9.83 -21.28
CA ASN A 273 -5.22 -10.11 -22.14
C ASN A 273 -5.52 -11.60 -22.20
N GLN A 274 -4.48 -12.43 -22.44
CA GLN A 274 -4.64 -13.88 -22.49
C GLN A 274 -5.15 -14.46 -21.17
N ALA A 275 -4.64 -13.98 -20.02
CA ALA A 275 -5.09 -14.46 -18.72
C ALA A 275 -6.56 -14.10 -18.45
N ALA A 276 -6.98 -12.88 -18.84
CA ALA A 276 -8.37 -12.46 -18.71
C ALA A 276 -9.32 -13.36 -19.52
N PHE A 277 -8.99 -13.64 -20.79
CA PHE A 277 -9.80 -14.52 -21.64
C PHE A 277 -9.90 -15.94 -21.06
N SER A 278 -8.77 -16.58 -20.76
CA SER A 278 -8.76 -17.94 -20.22
C SER A 278 -9.48 -18.04 -18.86
N PHE A 279 -9.44 -16.98 -18.05
CA PHE A 279 -10.18 -16.95 -16.78
C PHE A 279 -11.69 -16.82 -16.99
N ILE A 280 -12.15 -16.05 -17.98
CA ILE A 280 -13.58 -15.96 -18.33
C ILE A 280 -14.09 -17.32 -18.83
N ASP A 281 -13.34 -17.99 -19.70
CA ASP A 281 -13.68 -19.34 -20.18
C ASP A 281 -13.80 -20.32 -19.00
N LEU A 282 -12.87 -20.26 -18.04
CA LEU A 282 -12.93 -21.05 -16.81
C LEU A 282 -14.18 -20.74 -15.98
N MET A 283 -14.57 -19.46 -15.85
CA MET A 283 -15.80 -19.07 -15.14
C MET A 283 -17.05 -19.62 -15.81
N GLU A 284 -17.11 -19.57 -17.15
CA GLU A 284 -18.24 -20.08 -17.94
C GLU A 284 -18.38 -21.60 -17.79
N ILE A 285 -17.29 -22.34 -18.00
CA ILE A 285 -17.23 -23.79 -17.81
C ILE A 285 -17.62 -24.17 -16.37
N PHE A 286 -17.10 -23.45 -15.38
CA PHE A 286 -17.43 -23.69 -13.98
C PHE A 286 -18.93 -23.52 -13.72
N GLN A 287 -19.55 -22.45 -14.23
CA GLN A 287 -20.98 -22.20 -14.08
C GLN A 287 -21.83 -23.31 -14.73
N ASP A 288 -21.51 -23.70 -15.96
CA ASP A 288 -22.26 -24.69 -16.71
C ASP A 288 -22.24 -26.07 -16.04
N VAL A 289 -21.07 -26.51 -15.58
CA VAL A 289 -20.95 -27.78 -14.86
C VAL A 289 -21.73 -27.78 -13.54
N HIS A 290 -21.81 -26.64 -12.86
CA HIS A 290 -22.59 -26.54 -11.62
C HIS A 290 -24.10 -26.41 -11.85
N LEU A 291 -24.53 -25.81 -12.97
CA LEU A 291 -25.93 -25.75 -13.39
C LEU A 291 -26.51 -27.13 -13.71
N GLN A 292 -25.69 -28.04 -14.26
CA GLN A 292 -26.11 -29.40 -14.61
C GLN A 292 -26.30 -30.33 -13.40
N ARG A 293 -25.86 -29.94 -12.19
CA ARG A 293 -25.99 -30.77 -10.99
C ARG A 293 -27.44 -30.86 -10.51
N LYS A 294 -27.94 -32.09 -10.34
CA LYS A 294 -29.27 -32.33 -9.76
C LYS A 294 -29.26 -32.08 -8.25
N ARG A 295 -30.02 -31.09 -7.78
CA ARG A 295 -30.17 -30.70 -6.35
C ARG A 295 -28.85 -30.31 -5.68
N PRO A 296 -28.19 -29.23 -6.13
CA PRO A 296 -26.93 -28.80 -5.55
C PRO A 296 -27.13 -28.22 -4.14
N LYS A 297 -26.13 -28.39 -3.26
CA LYS A 297 -26.08 -27.70 -1.96
C LYS A 297 -25.71 -26.22 -2.10
N THR A 298 -24.98 -25.87 -3.16
CA THR A 298 -24.54 -24.50 -3.46
C THR A 298 -24.77 -24.24 -4.95
N SER A 299 -25.38 -23.12 -5.29
CA SER A 299 -25.53 -22.64 -6.67
C SER A 299 -24.68 -21.39 -6.90
N TYR A 300 -24.24 -21.23 -8.14
CA TYR A 300 -23.38 -20.13 -8.56
C TYR A 300 -24.05 -19.40 -9.72
N LYS A 301 -24.05 -18.06 -9.66
CA LYS A 301 -24.46 -17.19 -10.76
C LYS A 301 -23.35 -16.17 -10.99
N ILE A 302 -22.69 -16.28 -12.13
CA ILE A 302 -21.59 -15.42 -12.56
C ILE A 302 -22.13 -14.48 -13.63
N ILE A 303 -21.90 -13.19 -13.45
CA ILE A 303 -22.33 -12.14 -14.36
C ILE A 303 -21.10 -11.38 -14.81
N VAL A 304 -20.87 -11.36 -16.12
CA VAL A 304 -19.73 -10.69 -16.74
C VAL A 304 -20.24 -9.50 -17.53
N TYR A 305 -19.71 -8.31 -17.23
CA TYR A 305 -19.98 -7.07 -17.93
C TYR A 305 -18.67 -6.54 -18.52
N LYS A 306 -18.55 -6.55 -19.84
CA LYS A 306 -17.44 -5.94 -20.55
C LYS A 306 -17.85 -4.55 -21.04
N LYS A 307 -17.05 -3.53 -20.74
CA LYS A 307 -17.22 -2.20 -21.35
C LYS A 307 -16.79 -2.31 -22.81
N ILE A 308 -17.61 -1.79 -23.73
CA ILE A 308 -17.33 -1.76 -25.18
C ILE A 308 -17.10 -0.30 -25.55
N ASP A 309 -16.04 -0.01 -26.30
CA ASP A 309 -15.87 1.31 -26.91
C ASP A 309 -16.55 1.31 -28.27
N GLU A 310 -17.43 2.27 -28.52
CA GLU A 310 -18.15 2.39 -29.78
C GLU A 310 -17.24 2.85 -30.93
N ASN A 311 -16.02 3.35 -30.62
CA ASN A 311 -15.17 4.05 -31.58
C ASN A 311 -13.84 3.37 -31.95
N ASP A 312 -13.38 2.31 -31.27
CA ASP A 312 -12.08 1.70 -31.59
C ASP A 312 -11.98 0.19 -31.24
N HIS A 313 -12.01 -0.68 -32.25
CA HIS A 313 -11.93 -2.14 -32.08
C HIS A 313 -10.57 -2.64 -31.57
N MET A 314 -9.51 -1.84 -31.64
CA MET A 314 -8.18 -2.23 -31.14
C MET A 314 -8.04 -1.99 -29.63
N GLU A 315 -8.75 -1.01 -29.06
CA GLU A 315 -8.76 -0.71 -27.62
C GLU A 315 -9.70 -1.65 -26.83
N ASP A 316 -10.65 -2.32 -27.51
CA ASP A 316 -11.59 -3.29 -26.93
C ASP A 316 -10.91 -4.43 -26.14
N ALA A 317 -9.67 -4.79 -26.48
CA ALA A 317 -8.94 -5.86 -25.79
C ALA A 317 -8.48 -5.47 -24.38
N CYS A 318 -8.26 -4.17 -24.12
CA CYS A 318 -7.81 -3.64 -22.84
C CYS A 318 -8.95 -3.05 -22.00
N MET A 319 -10.20 -3.15 -22.47
CA MET A 319 -11.36 -2.62 -21.76
C MET A 319 -11.61 -3.37 -20.44
N PRO A 320 -12.00 -2.66 -19.36
CA PRO A 320 -12.34 -3.29 -18.09
C PRO A 320 -13.48 -4.31 -18.20
N ILE A 321 -13.32 -5.43 -17.51
CA ILE A 321 -14.29 -6.53 -17.45
C ILE A 321 -14.73 -6.72 -16.00
N LYS A 322 -15.94 -6.27 -15.68
CA LYS A 322 -16.53 -6.40 -14.34
C LYS A 322 -17.19 -7.77 -14.20
N ILE A 323 -16.75 -8.54 -13.21
CA ILE A 323 -17.28 -9.86 -12.89
C ILE A 323 -17.97 -9.81 -11.53
N THR A 324 -19.21 -10.28 -11.47
CA THR A 324 -19.97 -10.41 -10.21
C THR A 324 -20.36 -11.87 -10.03
N VAL A 325 -19.98 -12.45 -8.90
CA VAL A 325 -20.28 -13.83 -8.55
C VAL A 325 -21.25 -13.83 -7.37
N HIS A 326 -22.41 -14.44 -7.56
CA HIS A 326 -23.35 -14.75 -6.50
C HIS A 326 -23.25 -16.23 -6.15
N VAL A 327 -23.00 -16.52 -4.87
CA VAL A 327 -22.94 -17.89 -4.32
C VAL A 327 -24.13 -18.06 -3.39
N THR A 328 -25.03 -18.99 -3.69
CA THR A 328 -26.22 -19.26 -2.86
C THR A 328 -26.12 -20.64 -2.24
N HIS A 329 -26.10 -20.69 -0.91
CA HIS A 329 -26.13 -21.94 -0.15
C HIS A 329 -27.57 -22.32 0.17
N HIS A 330 -28.00 -23.47 -0.34
CA HIS A 330 -29.36 -23.95 -0.17
C HIS A 330 -29.50 -24.75 1.12
N ASN A 331 -30.33 -24.27 2.05
CA ASN A 331 -30.59 -24.95 3.30
C ASN A 331 -31.99 -25.58 3.30
N LYS A 332 -32.14 -26.80 3.83
CA LYS A 332 -33.42 -27.51 3.83
C LYS A 332 -34.41 -27.01 4.90
N LYS A 333 -33.91 -26.28 5.90
CA LYS A 333 -34.65 -25.91 7.11
C LYS A 333 -34.65 -24.40 7.41
N GLU A 334 -33.82 -23.63 6.72
CA GLU A 334 -33.62 -22.19 6.94
C GLU A 334 -33.64 -21.48 5.59
N GLU A 335 -33.69 -20.14 5.59
CA GLU A 335 -33.54 -19.34 4.38
C GLU A 335 -32.17 -19.55 3.73
N ASP A 336 -32.15 -19.45 2.41
CA ASP A 336 -30.92 -19.56 1.64
C ASP A 336 -29.99 -18.39 1.96
N VAL A 337 -28.69 -18.68 2.10
CA VAL A 337 -27.67 -17.66 2.36
C VAL A 337 -26.97 -17.33 1.05
N THR A 338 -27.11 -16.10 0.58
CA THR A 338 -26.42 -15.61 -0.63
C THR A 338 -25.25 -14.71 -0.26
N GLN A 339 -24.09 -15.02 -0.83
CA GLN A 339 -22.90 -14.18 -0.80
C GLN A 339 -22.68 -13.58 -2.19
N GLU A 340 -22.14 -12.37 -2.23
CA GLU A 340 -21.83 -11.65 -3.46
C GLU A 340 -20.41 -11.11 -3.38
N VAL A 341 -19.64 -11.32 -4.44
CA VAL A 341 -18.38 -10.64 -4.67
C VAL A 341 -18.37 -10.04 -6.07
N THR A 342 -17.85 -8.83 -6.18
CA THR A 342 -17.58 -8.18 -7.45
C THR A 342 -16.11 -7.83 -7.52
N PHE A 343 -15.49 -8.03 -8.68
CA PHE A 343 -14.15 -7.55 -9.00
C PHE A 343 -14.08 -7.20 -10.48
N THR A 344 -13.09 -6.39 -10.87
CA THR A 344 -12.93 -5.94 -12.25
C THR A 344 -11.57 -6.41 -12.76
N LEU A 345 -11.54 -7.16 -13.85
CA LEU A 345 -10.30 -7.43 -14.56
C LEU A 345 -9.97 -6.21 -15.42
N LEU A 346 -8.71 -5.77 -15.38
CA LEU A 346 -8.16 -4.75 -16.25
C LEU A 346 -7.08 -5.39 -17.14
N PRO A 347 -7.45 -5.85 -18.35
CA PRO A 347 -6.48 -6.44 -19.27
C PRO A 347 -5.44 -5.40 -19.72
N CYS A 348 -4.17 -5.78 -19.73
CA CYS A 348 -3.04 -4.94 -20.07
C CYS A 348 -2.04 -5.71 -20.96
N PRO A 349 -1.28 -5.00 -21.81
CA PRO A 349 -0.20 -5.60 -22.57
C PRO A 349 0.90 -6.09 -21.62
N ILE A 350 1.59 -7.14 -22.05
CA ILE A 350 2.75 -7.71 -21.35
C ILE A 350 4.01 -7.01 -21.88
N ASN A 351 4.91 -6.65 -20.97
CA ASN A 351 6.28 -6.30 -21.32
C ASN A 351 7.06 -7.60 -21.60
N GLU A 352 7.53 -7.78 -22.83
CA GLU A 352 8.14 -9.03 -23.30
C GLU A 352 9.40 -9.43 -22.53
N ARG A 353 10.20 -8.45 -22.09
CA ARG A 353 11.45 -8.66 -21.34
C ARG A 353 11.19 -9.22 -19.94
N THR A 354 10.18 -8.70 -19.26
CA THR A 354 9.84 -9.08 -17.88
C THR A 354 8.79 -10.18 -17.81
N ASN A 355 8.08 -10.44 -18.92
CA ASN A 355 6.88 -11.25 -18.99
C ASN A 355 5.84 -10.85 -17.91
N SER A 356 5.73 -9.55 -17.66
CA SER A 356 4.83 -8.96 -16.66
C SER A 356 3.95 -7.87 -17.29
N VAL A 357 2.83 -7.52 -16.66
CA VAL A 357 1.98 -6.43 -17.13
C VAL A 357 2.80 -5.13 -17.22
N SER A 358 2.68 -4.40 -18.33
CA SER A 358 3.26 -3.07 -18.48
C SER A 358 2.70 -2.13 -17.42
N LEU A 359 3.55 -1.67 -16.49
CA LEU A 359 3.13 -0.77 -15.41
C LEU A 359 2.71 0.58 -15.97
N LYS A 360 3.45 1.12 -16.97
CA LYS A 360 3.09 2.37 -17.65
C LYS A 360 1.68 2.31 -18.24
N HIS A 361 1.35 1.24 -18.98
CA HIS A 361 0.01 1.07 -19.55
C HIS A 361 -1.07 0.88 -18.48
N ALA A 362 -0.82 0.04 -17.46
CA ALA A 362 -1.76 -0.18 -16.39
C ALA A 362 -2.09 1.13 -15.65
N MET A 363 -1.07 1.95 -15.36
CA MET A 363 -1.24 3.25 -14.70
C MET A 363 -2.02 4.24 -15.58
N TYR A 364 -1.79 4.25 -16.89
CA TYR A 364 -2.58 5.04 -17.83
C TYR A 364 -4.06 4.62 -17.83
N GLN A 365 -4.34 3.32 -17.96
CA GLN A 365 -5.70 2.78 -17.97
C GLN A 365 -6.44 3.06 -16.66
N LEU A 366 -5.77 3.02 -15.52
CA LEU A 366 -6.37 3.38 -14.23
C LEU A 366 -6.79 4.85 -14.20
N CYS A 367 -5.98 5.74 -14.79
CA CYS A 367 -6.32 7.15 -14.89
C CYS A 367 -7.50 7.39 -15.84
N ASP A 368 -7.45 6.76 -17.01
CA ASP A 368 -8.41 6.96 -18.09
C ASP A 368 -9.78 6.32 -17.79
N GLN A 369 -9.80 5.07 -17.32
CA GLN A 369 -11.03 4.30 -17.15
C GLN A 369 -11.68 4.46 -15.78
N PHE A 370 -10.90 4.83 -14.75
CA PHE A 370 -11.36 4.88 -13.36
C PHE A 370 -11.11 6.23 -12.69
N GLU A 371 -10.59 7.23 -13.42
CA GLU A 371 -10.26 8.56 -12.91
C GLU A 371 -9.28 8.55 -11.72
N ILE A 372 -8.44 7.52 -11.62
CA ILE A 372 -7.47 7.38 -10.53
C ILE A 372 -6.28 8.31 -10.80
N ARG A 373 -6.06 9.28 -9.91
CA ARG A 373 -5.02 10.31 -10.06
C ARG A 373 -3.85 10.10 -9.11
N SER A 374 -4.00 9.23 -8.12
CA SER A 374 -2.96 8.92 -7.15
C SER A 374 -3.04 7.47 -6.69
N VAL A 375 -1.89 6.80 -6.66
CA VAL A 375 -1.76 5.39 -6.28
C VAL A 375 -0.71 5.26 -5.18
N MET A 376 -1.10 4.64 -4.08
CA MET A 376 -0.17 4.18 -3.05
C MET A 376 0.16 2.71 -3.30
N VAL A 377 1.41 2.39 -3.58
CA VAL A 377 1.86 1.01 -3.75
C VAL A 377 2.34 0.48 -2.41
N GLU A 378 1.72 -0.61 -1.94
CA GLU A 378 2.04 -1.28 -0.68
C GLU A 378 2.47 -2.73 -0.91
N GLY A 379 3.45 -3.18 -0.12
CA GLY A 379 3.77 -4.60 0.03
C GLY A 379 4.33 -5.28 -1.23
N GLY A 380 4.88 -6.47 -1.03
CA GLY A 380 5.48 -7.28 -2.10
C GLY A 380 6.82 -6.74 -2.59
N ALA A 381 7.93 -7.34 -2.14
CA ALA A 381 9.28 -6.96 -2.55
C ALA A 381 9.48 -6.96 -4.07
N GLY A 382 8.81 -7.88 -4.78
CA GLY A 382 8.83 -7.92 -6.25
C GLY A 382 8.17 -6.71 -6.90
N ILE A 383 7.00 -6.28 -6.41
CA ILE A 383 6.28 -5.12 -6.95
C ILE A 383 7.07 -3.84 -6.71
N LEU A 384 7.57 -3.64 -5.48
CA LEU A 384 8.38 -2.46 -5.15
C LEU A 384 9.59 -2.34 -6.09
N SER A 385 10.28 -3.45 -6.35
CA SER A 385 11.39 -3.48 -7.30
C SER A 385 10.94 -3.24 -8.75
N SER A 386 9.82 -3.80 -9.19
CA SER A 386 9.29 -3.54 -10.53
C SER A 386 9.01 -2.06 -10.75
N PHE A 387 8.41 -1.37 -9.78
CA PHE A 387 8.17 0.07 -9.88
C PHE A 387 9.46 0.91 -9.88
N LEU A 388 10.47 0.52 -9.10
CA LEU A 388 11.76 1.23 -9.07
C LEU A 388 12.61 1.00 -10.34
N ASN A 389 12.54 -0.20 -10.89
CA ASN A 389 13.29 -0.67 -12.05
C ASN A 389 12.54 -0.53 -13.38
N GLU A 390 11.34 0.06 -13.38
CA GLU A 390 10.67 0.42 -14.62
C GLU A 390 11.51 1.51 -15.29
N CYS A 391 12.46 1.08 -16.11
CA CYS A 391 13.34 1.91 -16.92
C CYS A 391 12.67 2.24 -18.25
N ASN A 392 13.17 3.30 -18.88
CA ASN A 392 12.63 3.85 -20.11
C ASN A 392 12.95 2.92 -21.29
N ASP A 393 11.98 2.10 -21.71
CA ASP A 393 12.11 1.37 -22.99
C ASP A 393 12.07 2.35 -24.19
N ASP A 394 11.64 3.59 -23.99
CA ASP A 394 11.60 4.67 -24.99
C ASP A 394 12.59 5.78 -24.64
N ASP A 395 13.57 6.05 -25.52
CA ASP A 395 14.55 7.14 -25.41
C ASP A 395 13.93 8.56 -25.30
N ASN A 396 12.61 8.69 -25.50
CA ASN A 396 11.88 9.96 -25.52
C ASN A 396 10.99 10.22 -24.29
N ASP A 397 10.77 9.25 -23.40
CA ASP A 397 9.97 9.41 -22.17
C ASP A 397 10.88 9.40 -20.95
N GLU A 398 11.46 10.57 -20.60
CA GLU A 398 12.31 10.74 -19.40
C GLU A 398 11.52 10.69 -18.08
N SER A 399 10.20 10.46 -18.09
CA SER A 399 9.38 10.56 -16.87
C SER A 399 9.49 9.31 -15.98
N GLU A 400 10.05 9.48 -14.78
CA GLU A 400 10.07 8.43 -13.77
C GLU A 400 8.64 8.05 -13.34
N LEU A 401 8.37 6.75 -13.25
CA LEU A 401 7.05 6.25 -12.86
C LEU A 401 6.72 6.55 -11.39
N VAL A 402 7.72 6.47 -10.51
CA VAL A 402 7.57 6.67 -9.07
C VAL A 402 7.93 8.11 -8.72
N HIS A 403 7.08 8.76 -7.92
CA HIS A 403 7.26 10.17 -7.56
C HIS A 403 7.70 10.33 -6.09
N CYS A 404 7.30 9.40 -5.23
CA CYS A 404 7.54 9.48 -3.79
C CYS A 404 7.83 8.10 -3.20
N VAL A 405 8.75 8.06 -2.24
CA VAL A 405 9.04 6.88 -1.42
C VAL A 405 8.86 7.23 0.05
N CYS A 406 8.05 6.44 0.76
CA CYS A 406 7.79 6.57 2.19
C CYS A 406 8.07 5.24 2.91
N VAL A 407 9.27 5.09 3.46
CA VAL A 407 9.75 3.85 4.10
C VAL A 407 9.66 3.98 5.61
N THR A 408 8.94 3.07 6.27
CA THR A 408 8.97 2.94 7.73
C THR A 408 10.06 1.96 8.13
N ILE A 409 11.01 2.38 8.97
CA ILE A 409 12.10 1.56 9.48
C ILE A 409 11.88 1.32 10.97
N ALA A 410 11.56 0.08 11.33
CA ALA A 410 11.43 -0.32 12.72
C ALA A 410 12.79 -0.67 13.33
N PRO A 411 13.03 -0.38 14.62
CA PRO A 411 14.27 -0.73 15.32
C PRO A 411 14.29 -2.21 15.71
N THR A 412 14.07 -3.10 14.74
CA THR A 412 14.06 -4.56 14.87
C THR A 412 15.03 -5.14 13.85
N VAL A 413 15.65 -6.29 14.14
CA VAL A 413 16.59 -6.97 13.24
C VAL A 413 16.18 -8.45 13.12
N LEU A 414 16.13 -8.99 11.90
CA LEU A 414 15.79 -10.39 11.63
C LEU A 414 17.01 -11.29 11.34
N GLY A 415 18.16 -10.70 10.99
CA GLY A 415 19.43 -11.43 10.87
C GLY A 415 19.51 -12.37 9.67
N GLY A 416 18.91 -11.98 8.53
CA GLY A 416 19.00 -12.73 7.26
C GLY A 416 17.97 -13.86 7.09
N LEU A 417 17.16 -14.14 8.11
CA LEU A 417 16.00 -15.05 8.02
C LEU A 417 14.75 -14.35 7.46
N GLY A 418 14.90 -13.13 6.95
CA GLY A 418 13.83 -12.33 6.40
C GLY A 418 13.72 -12.41 4.88
N LEU A 419 12.58 -11.96 4.37
CA LEU A 419 12.43 -11.52 2.99
C LEU A 419 12.88 -10.06 2.87
N PRO A 420 13.83 -9.77 1.96
CA PRO A 420 14.25 -8.40 1.69
C PRO A 420 13.08 -7.50 1.27
N SER A 421 13.17 -6.22 1.61
CA SER A 421 12.17 -5.22 1.26
C SER A 421 12.08 -4.93 -0.23
N LEU A 422 13.19 -5.05 -0.93
CA LEU A 422 13.29 -4.96 -2.39
C LEU A 422 13.73 -6.31 -2.94
N GLY A 423 12.95 -6.89 -3.84
CA GLY A 423 13.22 -8.17 -4.47
C GLY A 423 14.12 -8.04 -5.70
N GLY A 424 14.64 -9.16 -6.21
CA GLY A 424 15.22 -9.23 -7.55
C GLY A 424 16.66 -8.72 -7.72
N LEU A 425 17.32 -8.18 -6.68
CA LEU A 425 18.76 -7.86 -6.78
C LEU A 425 19.59 -9.10 -7.14
N ASP A 426 19.23 -10.26 -6.58
CA ASP A 426 19.86 -11.56 -6.87
C ASP A 426 19.55 -12.11 -8.28
N ALA A 427 18.47 -11.65 -8.93
CA ALA A 427 18.08 -12.12 -10.27
C ALA A 427 18.80 -11.34 -11.39
N LEU A 428 19.10 -10.05 -11.16
CA LEU A 428 20.01 -9.31 -12.03
C LEU A 428 21.45 -9.84 -11.89
N MET A 429 21.93 -10.13 -10.68
CA MET A 429 23.31 -10.62 -10.49
C MET A 429 23.56 -12.07 -10.94
N LYS A 430 22.53 -12.82 -11.37
CA LYS A 430 22.65 -14.23 -11.80
C LYS A 430 22.64 -14.43 -13.31
N LYS A 431 22.48 -13.37 -14.11
CA LYS A 431 22.51 -13.46 -15.58
C LYS A 431 23.92 -13.26 -16.18
N SER A 432 24.93 -12.95 -15.36
CA SER A 432 26.30 -12.70 -15.79
C SER A 432 27.19 -13.95 -15.95
N ASP A 433 26.63 -15.12 -16.30
CA ASP A 433 27.42 -16.33 -16.59
C ASP A 433 27.57 -16.59 -18.11
N GLU A 434 26.95 -15.77 -18.96
CA GLU A 434 27.23 -15.74 -20.41
C GLU A 434 28.04 -14.46 -20.72
N GLU A 435 29.31 -14.65 -21.05
CA GLU A 435 30.21 -13.63 -21.59
C GLU A 435 29.66 -13.13 -22.93
N ASP A 436 28.90 -12.03 -22.91
CA ASP A 436 28.79 -10.99 -23.95
C ASP A 436 27.39 -10.37 -23.95
N GLU A 437 27.12 -9.48 -22.98
CA GLU A 437 26.29 -8.29 -23.19
C GLU A 437 26.44 -7.38 -21.95
N ILE A 438 26.64 -6.08 -22.18
CA ILE A 438 26.84 -5.10 -21.11
C ILE A 438 25.52 -4.98 -20.33
N GLU A 439 25.39 -5.74 -19.23
CA GLU A 439 24.28 -5.57 -18.29
C GLU A 439 24.27 -4.13 -17.79
N GLU A 440 23.17 -3.43 -18.03
CA GLU A 440 22.91 -2.10 -17.46
C GLU A 440 23.17 -2.15 -15.96
N SER A 441 24.19 -1.41 -15.54
CA SER A 441 24.53 -1.31 -14.13
C SER A 441 23.35 -0.63 -13.42
N PRO A 442 22.93 -1.13 -12.24
CA PRO A 442 21.81 -0.56 -11.51
C PRO A 442 22.07 0.94 -11.31
N THR A 443 21.21 1.77 -11.89
CA THR A 443 21.32 3.22 -11.78
C THR A 443 20.98 3.64 -10.36
N LEU A 444 21.98 4.19 -9.66
CA LEU A 444 21.77 4.81 -8.36
C LEU A 444 20.87 6.04 -8.54
N LYS A 445 19.60 5.92 -8.17
CA LYS A 445 18.69 7.06 -8.12
C LYS A 445 18.99 7.87 -6.86
N SER A 446 19.40 9.12 -7.02
CA SER A 446 19.61 10.05 -5.89
C SER A 446 18.26 10.50 -5.38
N ILE A 447 17.84 9.96 -4.22
CA ILE A 447 16.56 10.33 -3.60
C ILE A 447 16.80 11.53 -2.67
N ASP A 448 16.22 12.68 -2.99
CA ASP A 448 16.17 13.81 -2.05
C ASP A 448 15.15 13.49 -0.96
N GLY A 449 15.59 13.42 0.29
CA GLY A 449 14.74 12.94 1.37
C GLY A 449 15.25 13.24 2.76
N ARG A 450 14.40 12.98 3.74
CA ARG A 450 14.71 13.17 5.16
C ARG A 450 14.17 12.03 6.02
N PHE A 451 14.83 11.83 7.15
CA PHE A 451 14.38 10.92 8.20
C PHE A 451 13.55 11.66 9.24
N ILE A 452 12.42 11.08 9.62
CA ILE A 452 11.43 11.67 10.52
C ILE A 452 11.13 10.65 11.63
N PRO A 453 11.39 10.97 12.91
CA PRO A 453 11.06 10.06 14.00
C PRO A 453 9.55 9.93 14.15
N LEU A 454 9.05 8.70 14.28
CA LEU A 454 7.63 8.40 14.45
C LEU A 454 7.43 7.30 15.50
N GLY A 455 7.17 7.72 16.74
CA GLY A 455 7.11 6.81 17.88
C GLY A 455 8.47 6.12 18.09
N ARG A 456 8.50 4.78 18.04
CA ARG A 456 9.74 4.00 18.08
C ARG A 456 10.37 3.78 16.71
N ASP A 457 9.61 4.02 15.63
CA ASP A 457 10.07 3.80 14.27
C ASP A 457 10.67 5.10 13.69
N CYS A 458 11.36 4.99 12.57
CA CYS A 458 11.85 6.12 11.80
C CYS A 458 11.28 6.03 10.38
N VAL A 459 10.74 7.13 9.87
CA VAL A 459 10.22 7.20 8.50
C VAL A 459 11.22 7.93 7.62
N PHE A 460 11.68 7.28 6.55
CA PHE A 460 12.34 7.94 5.44
C PHE A 460 11.29 8.42 4.44
N LEU A 461 11.23 9.73 4.20
CA LEU A 461 10.40 10.33 3.18
C LEU A 461 11.30 10.94 2.11
N GLY A 462 11.15 10.48 0.88
CA GLY A 462 11.94 10.93 -0.26
C GLY A 462 11.09 11.23 -1.49
N ARG A 463 11.57 12.17 -2.29
CA ARG A 463 11.08 12.45 -3.64
C ARG A 463 12.11 11.93 -4.64
N LEU A 464 11.60 11.29 -5.67
CA LEU A 464 12.36 10.84 -6.84
C LEU A 464 12.30 11.92 -7.92
#